data_AF-A0A1V5TZC5-F1
#
_entry.id   AF-A0A1V5TZC5-F1
#
_cell.length_a   1.000
_cell.length_b   1.000
_cell.length_c   1.000
_cell.angle_alpha   90.00
_cell.angle_beta   90.00
_cell.angle_gamma   90.00
#
_symmetry.space_group_name_H-M   'P 1'
#
loop_
_entity.id
_entity.type
_entity.pdbx_description
1 polymer ?
#
loop_
_entity_poly.entity_id
_entity_poly.type
_entity_poly.pdbx_seq_one_letter_code
_entity_poly.pdbx_strand_id
1 'polypeptide(L)'
;MTCELISVGTELLLGNILNTNAQYISQKLADLGVNCYLQTTVGDNPDRLEEAVRRALARADVVILTGGLGPTCDDLTKETVSAALGKKLVLDEDSLAHIRRRFAKMGREMTPNNVKQAEFPEGCAILPNPHGTAPGCIIEHDGKAAILLPGPPNEMEPMFDASVMPYLEKRSGTKLYSRMVRIFGKGESSVEYELRDLMDGTNPTVAPYALLGEVKLRVTARCRSEREGEKLVAPVIAEIRRRLGAVVYSDEGRELHEVCAELLLGHKKTLAVAESCTGGMLASRLVSVPGSSRWFLEGCVTYANDAKARRLGVSTDTLASCGAVSGQTALEMARGIRRTSGADVGLAITGIAGPDGGTPEKPVGLVYIALASGEVEQVTELRFTGGRERIRNSACLNALDMLRRSF
;
A
#
# COMPACT_ATOMS: atom_id res chain seq x y z
N MET A 1 5.64 -22.19 -7.46
CA MET A 1 6.90 -21.70 -8.03
C MET A 1 7.64 -20.95 -6.94
N THR A 2 8.90 -21.32 -6.72
CA THR A 2 9.82 -20.67 -5.78
C THR A 2 10.89 -19.92 -6.58
N CYS A 3 11.12 -18.66 -6.20
CA CYS A 3 12.16 -17.81 -6.74
C CYS A 3 13.18 -17.47 -5.65
N GLU A 4 14.47 -17.47 -6.00
CA GLU A 4 15.54 -16.98 -5.12
C GLU A 4 16.22 -15.78 -5.76
N LEU A 5 16.61 -14.79 -4.95
CA LEU A 5 17.28 -13.59 -5.42
C LEU A 5 18.77 -13.64 -5.05
N ILE A 6 19.63 -13.33 -6.01
CA ILE A 6 21.06 -13.13 -5.78
C ILE A 6 21.43 -11.71 -6.25
N SER A 7 21.85 -10.86 -5.32
CA SER A 7 22.35 -9.53 -5.66
C SER A 7 23.88 -9.58 -5.71
N VAL A 8 24.45 -9.22 -6.85
CA VAL A 8 25.90 -9.23 -7.11
C VAL A 8 26.42 -7.80 -7.04
N GLY A 9 27.38 -7.55 -6.15
CA GLY A 9 28.05 -6.26 -6.02
C GLY A 9 28.72 -6.12 -4.66
N THR A 10 30.02 -5.85 -4.66
CA THR A 10 30.81 -5.64 -3.44
C THR A 10 30.34 -4.43 -2.65
N GLU A 11 29.90 -3.38 -3.33
CA GLU A 11 29.33 -2.16 -2.75
C GLU A 11 28.05 -2.41 -1.92
N LEU A 12 27.28 -3.45 -2.25
CA LEU A 12 26.11 -3.87 -1.46
C LEU A 12 26.55 -4.51 -0.14
N LEU A 13 27.61 -5.34 -0.17
CA LEU A 13 28.17 -5.97 1.04
C LEU A 13 28.86 -4.96 1.95
N LEU A 14 29.49 -3.93 1.36
CA LEU A 14 30.11 -2.84 2.10
C LEU A 14 29.08 -1.84 2.66
N GLY A 15 27.81 -1.94 2.25
CA GLY A 15 26.75 -1.01 2.67
C GLY A 15 26.87 0.39 2.07
N ASN A 16 27.63 0.55 0.97
CA ASN A 16 27.78 1.83 0.28
C ASN A 16 26.46 2.27 -0.39
N ILE A 17 25.64 1.30 -0.78
CA ILE A 17 24.32 1.51 -1.36
C ILE A 17 23.30 0.56 -0.73
N LEU A 18 22.03 0.99 -0.70
CA LEU A 18 20.92 0.13 -0.29
C LEU A 18 20.57 -0.84 -1.42
N ASN A 19 20.19 -2.07 -1.07
CA ASN A 19 19.71 -3.07 -2.03
C ASN A 19 18.24 -2.83 -2.41
N THR A 20 17.97 -1.73 -3.13
CA THR A 20 16.62 -1.38 -3.59
C THR A 20 16.10 -2.36 -4.65
N ASN A 21 16.99 -3.00 -5.42
CA ASN A 21 16.61 -4.01 -6.40
C ASN A 21 15.92 -5.21 -5.77
N ALA A 22 16.50 -5.76 -4.69
CA ALA A 22 15.89 -6.87 -3.97
C ALA A 22 14.52 -6.49 -3.39
N GLN A 23 14.39 -5.27 -2.84
CA GLN A 23 13.10 -4.77 -2.36
C GLN A 23 12.06 -4.72 -3.49
N TYR A 24 12.41 -4.12 -4.62
CA TYR A 24 11.52 -3.97 -5.77
C TYR A 24 11.07 -5.32 -6.32
N ILE A 25 12.02 -6.22 -6.61
CA ILE A 25 11.73 -7.55 -7.15
C ILE A 25 10.87 -8.35 -6.17
N SER A 26 11.16 -8.28 -4.86
CA SER A 26 10.38 -9.02 -3.85
C SER A 26 8.91 -8.59 -3.81
N GLN A 27 8.64 -7.29 -3.95
CA GLN A 27 7.27 -6.79 -4.02
C GLN A 27 6.55 -7.35 -5.25
N LYS A 28 7.20 -7.30 -6.41
CA LYS A 28 6.64 -7.81 -7.65
C LYS A 28 6.42 -9.33 -7.63
N LEU A 29 7.36 -10.09 -7.07
CA LEU A 29 7.20 -11.53 -6.87
C LEU A 29 6.03 -11.83 -5.94
N ALA A 30 5.87 -11.05 -4.87
CA ALA A 30 4.73 -11.18 -3.96
C ALA A 30 3.41 -10.89 -4.69
N ASP A 31 3.34 -9.89 -5.56
CA ASP A 31 2.16 -9.57 -6.38
C ASP A 31 1.79 -10.72 -7.34
N LEU A 32 2.80 -11.43 -7.86
CA LEU A 32 2.60 -12.64 -8.67
C LEU A 32 2.33 -13.90 -7.84
N GLY A 33 2.40 -13.83 -6.51
CA GLY A 33 2.31 -15.00 -5.63
C GLY A 33 3.48 -15.96 -5.80
N VAL A 34 4.61 -15.51 -6.33
CA VAL A 34 5.83 -16.29 -6.43
C VAL A 34 6.51 -16.29 -5.08
N ASN A 35 6.82 -17.47 -4.56
CA ASN A 35 7.40 -17.60 -3.23
C ASN A 35 8.87 -17.18 -3.28
N CYS A 36 9.26 -16.18 -2.50
CA CYS A 36 10.65 -15.78 -2.31
C CYS A 36 11.05 -16.03 -0.85
N TYR A 37 11.66 -17.18 -0.58
CA TYR A 37 12.01 -17.58 0.80
C TYR A 37 13.39 -17.12 1.24
N LEU A 38 14.29 -16.86 0.29
CA LEU A 38 15.67 -16.53 0.58
C LEU A 38 16.22 -15.55 -0.46
N GLN A 39 17.13 -14.70 0.02
CA GLN A 39 17.87 -13.73 -0.78
C GLN A 39 19.32 -13.81 -0.34
N THR A 40 20.25 -13.70 -1.29
CA THR A 40 21.69 -13.74 -1.04
C THR A 40 22.34 -12.53 -1.68
N THR A 41 23.23 -11.84 -0.95
CA THR A 41 24.11 -10.83 -1.55
C THR A 41 25.52 -11.42 -1.64
N VAL A 42 26.16 -11.29 -2.79
CA VAL A 42 27.51 -11.83 -3.06
C VAL A 42 28.38 -10.72 -3.66
N GLY A 43 29.65 -10.66 -3.25
CA GLY A 43 30.62 -9.74 -3.84
C GLY A 43 31.13 -10.26 -5.19
N ASP A 44 31.86 -9.42 -5.92
CA ASP A 44 32.33 -9.68 -7.29
C ASP A 44 33.48 -10.70 -7.29
N ASN A 45 33.15 -11.98 -7.13
CA ASN A 45 34.10 -13.08 -7.18
C ASN A 45 33.42 -14.32 -7.80
N PRO A 46 34.03 -14.91 -8.84
CA PRO A 46 33.40 -15.94 -9.64
C PRO A 46 33.11 -17.21 -8.83
N ASP A 47 34.05 -17.67 -8.00
CA ASP A 47 33.88 -18.92 -7.22
C ASP A 47 32.71 -18.81 -6.22
N ARG A 48 32.63 -17.68 -5.51
CA ARG A 48 31.53 -17.40 -4.57
C ARG A 48 30.19 -17.26 -5.28
N LEU A 49 30.16 -16.61 -6.44
CA LEU A 49 28.94 -16.44 -7.22
C LEU A 49 28.48 -17.78 -7.81
N GLU A 50 29.39 -18.60 -8.31
CA GLU A 50 29.08 -19.94 -8.81
C GLU A 50 28.48 -20.83 -7.70
N GLU A 51 29.09 -20.83 -6.52
CA GLU A 51 28.56 -21.56 -5.37
C GLU A 51 27.14 -21.10 -5.00
N ALA A 52 26.92 -19.78 -4.96
CA ALA A 52 25.61 -19.20 -4.65
C ALA A 52 24.56 -19.59 -5.69
N VAL A 53 24.90 -19.52 -6.99
CA VAL A 53 24.02 -19.92 -8.09
C VAL A 53 23.65 -21.39 -8.01
N ARG A 54 24.64 -22.29 -7.82
CA ARG A 54 24.39 -23.74 -7.68
C ARG A 54 23.49 -24.05 -6.49
N ARG A 55 23.74 -23.42 -5.34
CA ARG A 55 22.90 -23.59 -4.13
C ARG A 55 21.48 -23.09 -4.35
N ALA A 56 21.30 -21.94 -4.98
CA ALA A 56 19.99 -21.38 -5.28
C ALA A 56 19.22 -22.28 -6.26
N LEU A 57 19.84 -22.70 -7.35
CA LEU A 57 19.22 -23.60 -8.34
C LEU A 57 18.85 -24.97 -7.76
N ALA A 58 19.59 -25.46 -6.75
CA ALA A 58 19.24 -26.73 -6.09
C ALA A 58 17.87 -26.70 -5.39
N ARG A 59 17.38 -25.52 -4.98
CA ARG A 59 16.13 -25.38 -4.18
C ARG A 59 15.07 -24.45 -4.74
N ALA A 60 15.39 -23.63 -5.74
CA ALA A 60 14.46 -22.73 -6.40
C ALA A 60 14.12 -23.19 -7.83
N ASP A 61 12.93 -22.82 -8.32
CA ASP A 61 12.52 -23.04 -9.72
C ASP A 61 13.10 -21.95 -10.63
N VAL A 62 13.28 -20.75 -10.08
CA VAL A 62 13.86 -19.58 -10.75
C VAL A 62 14.88 -18.91 -9.83
N VAL A 63 16.01 -18.51 -10.38
CA VAL A 63 17.00 -17.67 -9.67
C VAL A 63 17.14 -16.37 -10.44
N ILE A 64 16.90 -15.23 -9.78
CA ILE A 64 17.04 -13.91 -10.38
C ILE A 64 18.31 -13.26 -9.82
N LEU A 65 19.19 -12.88 -10.72
CA LEU A 65 20.45 -12.21 -10.41
C LEU A 65 20.37 -10.75 -10.85
N THR A 66 20.85 -9.84 -10.01
CA THR A 66 20.99 -8.42 -10.35
C THR A 66 22.44 -7.98 -10.15
N GLY A 67 23.03 -7.34 -11.15
CA GLY A 67 24.41 -6.82 -11.08
C GLY A 67 25.43 -7.67 -11.83
N GLY A 68 26.62 -7.09 -12.07
CA GLY A 68 27.74 -7.74 -12.74
C GLY A 68 27.55 -8.04 -14.24
N LEU A 69 26.73 -7.24 -14.95
CA LEU A 69 26.50 -7.36 -16.42
C LEU A 69 27.23 -6.28 -17.23
N GLY A 70 28.00 -5.42 -16.56
CA GLY A 70 28.76 -4.36 -17.20
C GLY A 70 29.96 -4.86 -18.01
N PRO A 71 30.75 -3.92 -18.56
CA PRO A 71 31.90 -4.24 -19.41
C PRO A 71 33.22 -4.37 -18.63
N THR A 72 33.22 -4.31 -17.30
CA THR A 72 34.45 -4.31 -16.50
C THR A 72 34.94 -5.73 -16.19
N CYS A 73 36.13 -5.84 -15.58
CA CYS A 73 36.69 -7.11 -15.13
C CYS A 73 35.91 -7.72 -13.95
N ASP A 74 35.24 -6.88 -13.16
CA ASP A 74 34.50 -7.30 -11.97
C ASP A 74 33.08 -7.76 -12.34
N ASP A 75 32.60 -7.40 -13.54
CA ASP A 75 31.32 -7.84 -14.11
C ASP A 75 31.38 -9.29 -14.62
N LEU A 76 31.26 -10.27 -13.73
CA LEU A 76 31.47 -11.70 -14.07
C LEU A 76 30.19 -12.53 -14.09
N THR A 77 29.01 -11.91 -14.01
CA THR A 77 27.75 -12.63 -13.76
C THR A 77 27.38 -13.56 -14.91
N LYS A 78 27.54 -13.14 -16.17
CA LYS A 78 27.16 -13.97 -17.33
C LYS A 78 28.10 -15.17 -17.48
N GLU A 79 29.40 -14.93 -17.37
CA GLU A 79 30.46 -15.92 -17.43
C GLU A 79 30.27 -16.98 -16.34
N THR A 80 30.07 -16.54 -15.09
CA THR A 80 29.94 -17.43 -13.92
C THR A 80 28.68 -18.27 -14.01
N VAL A 81 27.53 -17.66 -14.35
CA VAL A 81 26.27 -18.41 -14.48
C VAL A 81 26.31 -19.37 -15.67
N SER A 82 26.94 -18.98 -16.78
CA SER A 82 27.14 -19.86 -17.93
C SER A 82 27.96 -21.10 -17.55
N ALA A 83 29.08 -20.89 -16.85
CA ALA A 83 29.94 -21.98 -16.38
C ALA A 83 29.21 -22.90 -15.39
N ALA A 84 28.48 -22.33 -14.44
CA ALA A 84 27.70 -23.09 -13.45
C ALA A 84 26.63 -23.99 -14.10
N LEU A 85 26.10 -23.58 -15.26
CA LEU A 85 25.09 -24.31 -16.05
C LEU A 85 25.68 -25.15 -17.19
N GLY A 86 27.01 -25.20 -17.32
CA GLY A 86 27.69 -25.96 -18.39
C GLY A 86 27.42 -25.44 -19.80
N LYS A 87 27.09 -24.15 -19.96
CA LYS A 87 26.80 -23.51 -21.25
C LYS A 87 27.99 -22.70 -21.75
N LYS A 88 28.14 -22.64 -23.08
CA LYS A 88 29.11 -21.75 -23.75
C LYS A 88 28.51 -20.36 -23.91
N LEU A 89 29.36 -19.33 -23.84
CA LEU A 89 28.97 -17.99 -24.25
C LEU A 89 29.08 -17.86 -25.77
N VAL A 90 28.06 -17.25 -26.38
CA VAL A 90 28.00 -16.95 -27.80
C VAL A 90 27.70 -15.47 -27.99
N LEU A 91 28.31 -14.87 -29.01
CA LEU A 91 28.07 -13.47 -29.35
C LEU A 91 26.71 -13.31 -30.03
N ASP A 92 25.89 -12.40 -29.52
CA ASP A 92 24.65 -11.98 -30.14
C ASP A 92 24.86 -10.68 -30.94
N GLU A 93 24.79 -10.78 -32.26
CA GLU A 93 25.07 -9.67 -33.17
C GLU A 93 24.04 -8.53 -33.04
N ASP A 94 22.79 -8.83 -32.71
CA ASP A 94 21.74 -7.82 -32.54
C ASP A 94 21.97 -6.97 -31.27
N SER A 95 22.35 -7.61 -30.17
CA SER A 95 22.77 -6.93 -28.93
C SER A 95 24.03 -6.11 -29.15
N LEU A 96 25.02 -6.65 -29.88
CA LEU A 96 26.23 -5.91 -30.23
C LEU A 96 25.90 -4.68 -31.08
N ALA A 97 25.00 -4.82 -32.06
CA ALA A 97 24.53 -3.72 -32.88
C ALA A 97 23.77 -2.67 -32.06
N HIS A 98 22.97 -3.08 -31.07
CA HIS A 98 22.30 -2.19 -30.12
C HIS A 98 23.30 -1.36 -29.31
N ILE A 99 24.33 -2.01 -28.76
CA ILE A 99 25.38 -1.34 -28.00
C ILE A 99 26.10 -0.32 -28.90
N ARG A 100 26.52 -0.73 -30.12
CA ARG A 100 27.15 0.17 -31.10
C ARG A 100 26.28 1.39 -31.42
N ARG A 101 24.97 1.19 -31.66
CA ARG A 101 24.01 2.29 -31.91
C ARG A 101 23.93 3.25 -30.72
N ARG A 102 23.96 2.74 -29.50
CA ARG A 102 23.90 3.56 -28.28
C ARG A 102 25.14 4.44 -28.11
N PHE A 103 26.33 3.86 -28.32
CA PHE A 103 27.59 4.61 -28.32
C PHE A 103 27.60 5.69 -29.40
N ALA A 104 27.17 5.35 -30.62
CA ALA A 104 27.04 6.32 -31.72
C ALA A 104 26.08 7.47 -31.39
N LYS A 105 24.93 7.18 -30.78
CA LYS A 105 23.96 8.21 -30.33
C LYS A 105 24.55 9.15 -29.27
N MET A 106 25.47 8.65 -28.46
CA MET A 106 26.20 9.43 -27.45
C MET A 106 27.41 10.17 -28.01
N GLY A 107 27.73 10.01 -29.31
CA GLY A 107 28.93 10.58 -29.93
C GLY A 107 30.24 10.00 -29.38
N ARG A 108 30.22 8.75 -28.90
CA ARG A 108 31.38 8.06 -28.33
C ARG A 108 31.70 6.79 -29.13
N GLU A 109 32.98 6.44 -29.20
CA GLU A 109 33.40 5.16 -29.75
C GLU A 109 33.21 4.05 -28.71
N MET A 110 32.74 2.89 -29.15
CA MET A 110 32.58 1.71 -28.30
C MET A 110 33.94 1.06 -28.06
N THR A 111 34.32 0.84 -26.80
CA THR A 111 35.58 0.16 -26.47
C THR A 111 35.44 -1.36 -26.62
N PRO A 112 36.52 -2.11 -26.91
CA PRO A 112 36.44 -3.56 -27.15
C PRO A 112 35.87 -4.36 -25.98
N ASN A 113 36.07 -3.92 -24.73
CA ASN A 113 35.50 -4.58 -23.56
C ASN A 113 33.97 -4.50 -23.50
N ASN A 114 33.29 -3.61 -24.23
CA ASN A 114 31.83 -3.65 -24.31
C ASN A 114 31.30 -4.86 -25.09
N VAL A 115 32.12 -5.52 -25.91
CA VAL A 115 31.72 -6.70 -26.68
C VAL A 115 31.21 -7.82 -25.76
N LYS A 116 31.83 -8.00 -24.58
CA LYS A 116 31.39 -8.99 -23.58
C LYS A 116 29.94 -8.78 -23.16
N GLN A 117 29.42 -7.55 -23.21
CA GLN A 117 28.02 -7.26 -22.86
C GLN A 117 27.02 -7.88 -23.85
N ALA A 118 27.47 -8.21 -25.07
CA ALA A 118 26.71 -8.92 -26.10
C ALA A 118 26.96 -10.44 -26.14
N GLU A 119 27.79 -10.98 -25.23
CA GLU A 119 27.99 -12.43 -25.12
C GLU A 119 26.99 -13.04 -24.14
N PHE A 120 26.30 -14.10 -24.54
CA PHE A 120 25.26 -14.72 -23.73
C PHE A 120 25.36 -16.26 -23.73
N PRO A 121 24.87 -16.92 -22.68
CA PRO A 121 24.84 -18.39 -22.64
C PRO A 121 23.99 -18.95 -23.80
N GLU A 122 24.51 -19.98 -24.46
CA GLU A 122 23.87 -20.59 -25.62
C GLU A 122 22.42 -21.01 -25.33
N GLY A 123 21.50 -20.58 -26.21
CA GLY A 123 20.07 -20.88 -26.12
C GLY A 123 19.30 -20.07 -25.08
N CYS A 124 19.87 -19.00 -24.52
CA CYS A 124 19.13 -18.10 -23.64
C CYS A 124 18.17 -17.19 -24.43
N ALA A 125 17.12 -16.71 -23.77
CA ALA A 125 16.31 -15.61 -24.27
C ALA A 125 16.90 -14.27 -23.82
N ILE A 126 17.19 -13.37 -24.75
CA ILE A 126 17.79 -12.06 -24.46
C ILE A 126 16.71 -11.08 -24.00
N LEU A 127 17.00 -10.29 -22.97
CA LEU A 127 16.12 -9.26 -22.43
C LEU A 127 16.64 -7.87 -22.88
N PRO A 128 15.91 -7.16 -23.77
CA PRO A 128 16.34 -5.87 -24.27
C PRO A 128 16.53 -4.85 -23.14
N ASN A 129 17.60 -4.07 -23.21
CA ASN A 129 17.86 -2.94 -22.32
C ASN A 129 17.82 -1.61 -23.08
N PRO A 130 16.66 -0.94 -23.17
CA PRO A 130 16.58 0.37 -23.80
C PRO A 130 17.23 1.48 -22.95
N HIS A 131 17.46 1.23 -21.65
CA HIS A 131 17.96 2.22 -20.71
C HIS A 131 19.48 2.17 -20.48
N GLY A 132 20.18 1.13 -20.93
CA GLY A 132 21.63 1.00 -20.84
C GLY A 132 22.28 0.19 -21.95
N THR A 133 23.53 -0.24 -21.73
CA THR A 133 24.32 -1.04 -22.68
C THR A 133 24.35 -2.53 -22.34
N ALA A 134 23.84 -2.95 -21.18
CA ALA A 134 23.89 -4.34 -20.73
C ALA A 134 22.50 -5.00 -20.84
N PRO A 135 22.18 -5.72 -21.92
CA PRO A 135 20.98 -6.55 -21.95
C PRO A 135 21.04 -7.65 -20.89
N GLY A 136 19.87 -8.01 -20.37
CA GLY A 136 19.73 -9.18 -19.51
C GLY A 136 19.52 -10.45 -20.34
N CYS A 137 19.37 -11.59 -19.66
CA CYS A 137 18.95 -12.83 -20.32
C CYS A 137 18.21 -13.77 -19.37
N ILE A 138 17.46 -14.71 -19.95
CA ILE A 138 16.80 -15.83 -19.26
C ILE A 138 17.41 -17.11 -19.81
N ILE A 139 17.98 -17.91 -18.91
CA ILE A 139 18.67 -19.16 -19.24
C ILE A 139 17.83 -20.30 -18.65
N GLU A 140 17.17 -21.07 -19.51
CA GLU A 140 16.46 -22.28 -19.07
C GLU A 140 17.39 -23.48 -19.04
N HIS A 141 17.31 -24.27 -17.96
CA HIS A 141 18.14 -25.46 -17.76
C HIS A 141 17.39 -26.44 -16.84
N ASP A 142 17.21 -27.68 -17.29
CA ASP A 142 16.59 -28.78 -16.52
C ASP A 142 15.29 -28.41 -15.78
N GLY A 143 14.37 -27.71 -16.48
CA GLY A 143 13.09 -27.29 -15.91
C GLY A 143 13.19 -26.14 -14.90
N LYS A 144 14.36 -25.53 -14.73
CA LYS A 144 14.62 -24.32 -13.94
C LYS A 144 15.01 -23.15 -14.84
N ALA A 145 15.15 -21.97 -14.26
CA ALA A 145 15.62 -20.79 -14.97
C ALA A 145 16.56 -19.92 -14.13
N ALA A 146 17.60 -19.37 -14.77
CA ALA A 146 18.39 -18.26 -14.24
C ALA A 146 18.10 -17.00 -15.05
N ILE A 147 17.77 -15.89 -14.38
CA ILE A 147 17.43 -14.61 -14.99
C ILE A 147 18.48 -13.59 -14.58
N LEU A 148 19.17 -13.00 -15.55
CA LEU A 148 20.25 -12.05 -15.31
C LEU A 148 19.77 -10.64 -15.67
N LEU A 149 19.87 -9.72 -14.71
CA LEU A 149 19.44 -8.34 -14.83
C LEU A 149 20.57 -7.36 -14.47
N PRO A 150 20.56 -6.14 -15.05
CA PRO A 150 21.56 -5.13 -14.73
C PRO A 150 21.45 -4.68 -13.27
N GLY A 151 22.54 -4.10 -12.75
CA GLY A 151 22.60 -3.56 -11.39
C GLY A 151 21.85 -2.23 -11.20
N PRO A 152 22.00 -1.24 -12.09
CA PRO A 152 21.33 0.05 -11.91
C PRO A 152 19.79 -0.06 -11.92
N PRO A 153 19.07 0.46 -10.90
CA PRO A 153 17.61 0.34 -10.81
C PRO A 153 16.87 0.92 -12.02
N ASN A 154 17.35 2.03 -12.58
CA ASN A 154 16.81 2.68 -13.77
C ASN A 154 16.92 1.83 -15.06
N GLU A 155 17.71 0.76 -15.04
CA GLU A 155 17.79 -0.24 -16.11
C GLU A 155 17.06 -1.54 -15.71
N MET A 156 17.21 -1.95 -14.45
CA MET A 156 16.68 -3.21 -13.92
C MET A 156 15.16 -3.21 -13.85
N GLU A 157 14.55 -2.20 -13.22
CA GLU A 157 13.10 -2.12 -13.02
C GLU A 157 12.30 -2.18 -14.34
N PRO A 158 12.58 -1.35 -15.37
CA PRO A 158 11.84 -1.42 -16.63
C PRO A 158 12.06 -2.74 -17.37
N MET A 159 13.25 -3.34 -17.28
CA MET A 159 13.53 -4.65 -17.88
C MET A 159 12.78 -5.77 -17.17
N PHE A 160 12.74 -5.72 -15.85
CA PHE A 160 11.99 -6.66 -15.03
C PHE A 160 10.50 -6.61 -15.38
N ASP A 161 9.91 -5.42 -15.37
CA ASP A 161 8.49 -5.23 -15.69
C ASP A 161 8.14 -5.64 -17.12
N ALA A 162 8.97 -5.28 -18.11
CA ALA A 162 8.66 -5.55 -19.51
C ALA A 162 8.91 -7.02 -19.93
N SER A 163 9.90 -7.69 -19.33
CA SER A 163 10.37 -9.00 -19.81
C SER A 163 10.24 -10.12 -18.78
N VAL A 164 10.64 -9.85 -17.53
CA VAL A 164 10.66 -10.89 -16.49
C VAL A 164 9.28 -11.15 -15.92
N MET A 165 8.49 -10.10 -15.68
CA MET A 165 7.12 -10.23 -15.18
C MET A 165 6.25 -11.13 -16.08
N PRO A 166 6.13 -10.89 -17.40
CA PRO A 166 5.37 -11.77 -18.29
C PRO A 166 5.90 -13.21 -18.32
N TYR A 167 7.23 -13.39 -18.24
CA TYR A 167 7.85 -14.71 -18.18
C TYR A 167 7.44 -15.46 -16.92
N LEU A 168 7.53 -14.82 -15.75
CA LEU A 168 7.16 -15.40 -14.47
C LEU A 168 5.67 -15.68 -14.38
N GLU A 169 4.82 -14.80 -14.92
CA GLU A 169 3.36 -15.03 -15.01
C GLU A 169 3.04 -16.28 -15.82
N LYS A 170 3.66 -16.42 -16.99
CA LYS A 170 3.48 -17.59 -17.86
C LYS A 170 4.00 -18.87 -17.20
N ARG A 171 5.16 -18.80 -16.53
CA ARG A 171 5.79 -19.96 -15.88
C ARG A 171 5.08 -20.39 -14.60
N SER A 172 4.61 -19.44 -13.80
CA SER A 172 3.91 -19.74 -12.55
C SER A 172 2.54 -20.37 -12.82
N GLY A 173 1.88 -19.98 -13.93
CA GLY A 173 0.52 -20.38 -14.25
C GLY A 173 -0.50 -19.91 -13.20
N THR A 174 -0.10 -19.00 -12.31
CA THR A 174 -0.90 -18.53 -11.18
C THR A 174 -0.83 -17.00 -11.08
N LYS A 175 -1.98 -16.38 -10.86
CA LYS A 175 -2.18 -14.98 -10.53
C LYS A 175 -2.62 -14.87 -9.08
N LEU A 176 -2.37 -13.73 -8.46
CA LEU A 176 -3.05 -13.37 -7.23
C LEU A 176 -4.24 -12.46 -7.52
N TYR A 177 -5.33 -12.72 -6.83
CA TYR A 177 -6.49 -11.85 -6.77
C TYR A 177 -6.71 -11.46 -5.32
N SER A 178 -6.74 -10.17 -5.03
CA SER A 178 -6.87 -9.67 -3.65
C SER A 178 -7.98 -8.66 -3.52
N ARG A 179 -8.69 -8.70 -2.40
CA ARG A 179 -9.65 -7.67 -1.98
C ARG A 179 -9.34 -7.20 -0.57
N MET A 180 -9.57 -5.91 -0.34
CA MET A 180 -9.32 -5.26 0.95
C MET A 180 -10.64 -5.07 1.70
N VAL A 181 -10.75 -5.69 2.87
CA VAL A 181 -11.86 -5.47 3.80
C VAL A 181 -11.41 -4.46 4.84
N ARG A 182 -12.22 -3.43 5.10
CA ARG A 182 -11.94 -2.42 6.13
C ARG A 182 -12.98 -2.47 7.23
N ILE A 183 -12.48 -2.38 8.46
CA ILE A 183 -13.21 -2.58 9.70
C ILE A 183 -12.98 -1.38 10.60
N PHE A 184 -14.07 -0.85 11.15
CA PHE A 184 -14.03 0.24 12.11
C PHE A 184 -14.96 -0.03 13.31
N GLY A 185 -14.49 0.31 14.51
CA GLY A 185 -15.20 0.07 15.77
C GLY A 185 -14.83 -1.24 16.47
N LYS A 186 -13.84 -1.98 15.98
CA LYS A 186 -13.32 -3.19 16.60
C LYS A 186 -11.78 -3.22 16.55
N GLY A 187 -11.15 -3.59 17.67
CA GLY A 187 -9.69 -3.67 17.78
C GLY A 187 -9.11 -4.90 17.09
N GLU A 188 -7.82 -4.83 16.76
CA GLU A 188 -7.09 -5.89 16.04
C GLU A 188 -7.18 -7.26 16.73
N SER A 189 -6.89 -7.34 18.03
CA SER A 189 -6.93 -8.60 18.78
C SER A 189 -8.32 -9.26 18.76
N SER A 190 -9.39 -8.46 18.77
CA SER A 190 -10.76 -8.99 18.70
C SER A 190 -11.11 -9.47 17.28
N VAL A 191 -10.62 -8.78 16.25
CA VAL A 191 -10.79 -9.20 14.85
C VAL A 191 -10.01 -10.49 14.58
N GLU A 192 -8.77 -10.60 15.07
CA GLU A 192 -7.97 -11.81 14.95
C GLU A 192 -8.65 -13.00 15.64
N TYR A 193 -9.10 -12.81 16.88
CA TYR A 193 -9.74 -13.88 17.66
C TYR A 193 -10.98 -14.47 16.96
N GLU A 194 -11.82 -13.62 16.36
CA GLU A 194 -13.08 -14.06 15.73
C GLU A 194 -12.92 -14.65 14.33
N LEU A 195 -11.81 -14.34 13.66
CA LEU A 195 -11.52 -14.76 12.29
C LEU A 195 -10.33 -15.73 12.20
N ARG A 196 -9.87 -16.26 13.34
CA ARG A 196 -8.66 -17.07 13.43
C ARG A 196 -8.64 -18.24 12.44
N ASP A 197 -9.74 -18.97 12.36
CA ASP A 197 -9.93 -20.10 11.45
C ASP A 197 -9.89 -19.68 9.96
N LEU A 198 -10.34 -18.46 9.62
CA LEU A 198 -10.19 -17.92 8.27
C LEU A 198 -8.75 -17.50 7.96
N MET A 199 -8.02 -17.01 8.97
CA MET A 199 -6.61 -16.62 8.85
C MET A 199 -5.67 -17.82 8.73
N ASP A 200 -6.04 -18.97 9.30
CA ASP A 200 -5.31 -20.23 9.16
C ASP A 200 -5.52 -20.89 7.78
N GLY A 201 -6.37 -20.32 6.91
CA GLY A 201 -6.62 -20.77 5.55
C GLY A 201 -5.42 -20.54 4.61
N THR A 202 -5.22 -21.46 3.65
CA THR A 202 -4.08 -21.42 2.72
C THR A 202 -4.40 -20.75 1.37
N ASN A 203 -5.67 -20.78 0.92
CA ASN A 203 -6.12 -20.15 -0.31
C ASN A 203 -7.67 -20.01 -0.33
N PRO A 204 -8.25 -18.81 -0.15
CA PRO A 204 -7.58 -17.54 0.06
C PRO A 204 -6.85 -17.45 1.42
N THR A 205 -5.82 -16.61 1.50
CA THR A 205 -5.22 -16.19 2.77
C THR A 205 -5.90 -14.91 3.27
N VAL A 206 -6.02 -14.76 4.60
CA VAL A 206 -6.55 -13.55 5.24
C VAL A 206 -5.46 -12.95 6.12
N ALA A 207 -4.95 -11.78 5.75
CA ALA A 207 -3.86 -11.12 6.47
C ALA A 207 -4.33 -9.80 7.11
N PRO A 208 -4.15 -9.60 8.43
CA PRO A 208 -4.46 -8.33 9.08
C PRO A 208 -3.37 -7.28 8.87
N TYR A 209 -3.79 -6.02 8.77
CA TYR A 209 -2.95 -4.83 8.78
C TYR A 209 -3.55 -3.82 9.76
N ALA A 210 -2.77 -3.46 10.77
CA ALA A 210 -3.15 -2.43 11.72
C ALA A 210 -2.85 -1.04 11.18
N LEU A 211 -3.82 -0.13 11.26
CA LEU A 211 -3.62 1.30 11.03
C LEU A 211 -4.00 2.08 12.29
N LEU A 212 -3.68 3.39 12.28
CA LEU A 212 -4.09 4.31 13.33
C LEU A 212 -5.63 4.43 13.37
N GLY A 213 -6.27 3.61 14.19
CA GLY A 213 -7.71 3.71 14.51
C GLY A 213 -8.65 2.84 13.67
N GLU A 214 -8.14 2.01 12.76
CA GLU A 214 -8.94 1.06 11.96
C GLU A 214 -8.17 -0.24 11.70
N VAL A 215 -8.90 -1.30 11.35
CA VAL A 215 -8.33 -2.61 11.00
C VAL A 215 -8.60 -2.88 9.52
N LYS A 216 -7.56 -3.31 8.81
CA LYS A 216 -7.66 -3.77 7.42
C LYS A 216 -7.39 -5.27 7.35
N LEU A 217 -8.16 -6.00 6.56
CA LEU A 217 -7.87 -7.39 6.20
C LEU A 217 -7.67 -7.48 4.69
N ARG A 218 -6.57 -8.08 4.26
CA ARG A 218 -6.36 -8.43 2.85
C ARG A 218 -6.73 -9.90 2.65
N VAL A 219 -7.71 -10.16 1.80
CA VAL A 219 -8.10 -11.51 1.40
C VAL A 219 -7.52 -11.77 0.03
N THR A 220 -6.58 -12.71 -0.07
CA THR A 220 -5.81 -12.97 -1.29
C THR A 220 -5.96 -14.41 -1.73
N ALA A 221 -6.45 -14.63 -2.94
CA ALA A 221 -6.51 -15.93 -3.58
C ALA A 221 -5.45 -16.09 -4.66
N ARG A 222 -4.78 -17.24 -4.66
CA ARG A 222 -4.04 -17.76 -5.81
C ARG A 222 -5.03 -18.40 -6.78
N CYS A 223 -5.05 -17.93 -8.02
CA CYS A 223 -6.01 -18.31 -9.06
C CYS A 223 -5.36 -18.29 -10.45
N ARG A 224 -6.06 -18.69 -11.51
CA ARG A 224 -5.57 -18.59 -12.91
C ARG A 224 -6.18 -17.41 -13.67
N SER A 225 -7.20 -16.79 -13.12
CA SER A 225 -7.90 -15.63 -13.68
C SER A 225 -8.58 -14.83 -12.59
N GLU A 226 -8.83 -13.54 -12.83
CA GLU A 226 -9.57 -12.68 -11.89
C GLU A 226 -10.96 -13.25 -11.56
N ARG A 227 -11.65 -13.84 -12.54
CA ARG A 227 -12.97 -14.46 -12.33
C ARG A 227 -12.91 -15.65 -11.37
N GLU A 228 -11.85 -16.45 -11.43
CA GLU A 228 -11.62 -17.53 -10.48
C GLU A 228 -11.24 -16.97 -9.10
N GLY A 229 -10.37 -15.96 -9.07
CA GLY A 229 -9.98 -15.25 -7.86
C GLY A 229 -11.18 -14.71 -7.09
N GLU A 230 -12.11 -14.03 -7.77
CA GLU A 230 -13.32 -13.49 -7.14
C GLU A 230 -14.22 -14.61 -6.59
N LYS A 231 -14.36 -15.74 -7.30
CA LYS A 231 -15.11 -16.89 -6.80
C LYS A 231 -14.51 -17.50 -5.52
N LEU A 232 -13.19 -17.40 -5.34
CA LEU A 232 -12.50 -17.88 -4.14
C LEU A 232 -12.59 -16.86 -3.00
N VAL A 233 -12.42 -15.57 -3.29
CA VAL A 233 -12.38 -14.49 -2.30
C VAL A 233 -13.77 -14.12 -1.78
N ALA A 234 -14.78 -14.05 -2.64
CA ALA A 234 -16.12 -13.58 -2.27
C ALA A 234 -16.77 -14.36 -1.12
N PRO A 235 -16.71 -15.72 -1.05
CA PRO A 235 -17.24 -16.47 0.08
C PRO A 235 -16.53 -16.14 1.42
N VAL A 236 -15.22 -15.93 1.40
CA VAL A 236 -14.45 -15.57 2.60
C VAL A 236 -14.84 -14.17 3.08
N ILE A 237 -14.98 -13.21 2.16
CA ILE A 237 -15.47 -11.86 2.50
C ILE A 237 -16.90 -11.91 3.06
N ALA A 238 -17.78 -12.72 2.46
CA ALA A 238 -19.14 -12.89 2.94
C ALA A 238 -19.16 -13.46 4.38
N GLU A 239 -18.27 -14.40 4.68
CA GLU A 239 -18.12 -14.96 6.03
C GLU A 239 -17.55 -13.95 7.03
N ILE A 240 -16.53 -13.16 6.63
CA ILE A 240 -16.01 -12.05 7.44
C ILE A 240 -17.15 -11.07 7.76
N ARG A 241 -17.95 -10.68 6.76
CA ARG A 241 -19.09 -9.79 6.94
C ARG A 241 -20.17 -10.42 7.82
N ARG A 242 -20.43 -11.73 7.71
CA ARG A 242 -21.39 -12.45 8.55
C ARG A 242 -20.98 -12.42 10.03
N ARG A 243 -19.69 -12.62 10.32
CA ARG A 243 -19.17 -12.67 11.71
C ARG A 243 -19.02 -11.29 12.34
N LEU A 244 -18.45 -10.35 11.60
CA LEU A 244 -18.18 -9.01 12.11
C LEU A 244 -19.38 -8.07 12.00
N GLY A 245 -20.27 -8.30 11.03
CA GLY A 245 -21.48 -7.49 10.84
C GLY A 245 -21.16 -6.05 10.46
N ALA A 246 -21.85 -5.10 11.12
CA ALA A 246 -21.87 -3.68 10.75
C ALA A 246 -20.57 -2.90 11.00
N VAL A 247 -19.55 -3.51 11.61
CA VAL A 247 -18.20 -2.91 11.74
C VAL A 247 -17.39 -3.02 10.45
N VAL A 248 -17.76 -3.93 9.54
CA VAL A 248 -17.21 -3.99 8.19
C VAL A 248 -17.88 -2.92 7.34
N TYR A 249 -17.14 -1.86 7.02
CA TYR A 249 -17.69 -0.72 6.28
C TYR A 249 -17.33 -0.75 4.80
N SER A 250 -16.34 -1.55 4.38
CA SER A 250 -15.92 -1.68 2.99
C SER A 250 -15.31 -3.06 2.74
N ASP A 251 -15.58 -3.64 1.57
CA ASP A 251 -15.01 -4.89 1.04
C ASP A 251 -14.24 -4.66 -0.27
N GLU A 252 -14.00 -3.40 -0.62
CA GLU A 252 -13.28 -2.95 -1.82
C GLU A 252 -12.13 -1.99 -1.45
N GLY A 253 -11.78 -1.88 -0.17
CA GLY A 253 -10.69 -1.03 0.29
C GLY A 253 -11.00 0.47 0.38
N ARG A 254 -12.22 0.89 0.03
CA ARG A 254 -12.70 2.28 0.20
C ARG A 254 -12.59 2.76 1.64
N GLU A 255 -12.12 3.98 1.84
CA GLU A 255 -12.00 4.66 3.13
C GLU A 255 -13.37 5.12 3.66
N LEU A 256 -13.49 5.38 4.97
CA LEU A 256 -14.76 5.81 5.58
C LEU A 256 -15.38 7.05 4.92
N HIS A 257 -14.56 8.03 4.53
CA HIS A 257 -15.05 9.26 3.91
C HIS A 257 -15.54 9.04 2.47
N GLU A 258 -14.96 8.08 1.74
CA GLU A 258 -15.45 7.65 0.42
C GLU A 258 -16.81 6.94 0.56
N VAL A 259 -16.95 6.05 1.55
CA VAL A 259 -18.24 5.39 1.85
C VAL A 259 -19.31 6.41 2.25
N CYS A 260 -18.96 7.42 3.05
CA CYS A 260 -19.90 8.51 3.37
C CYS A 260 -20.32 9.30 2.13
N ALA A 261 -19.40 9.58 1.22
CA ALA A 261 -19.68 10.30 -0.03
C ALA A 261 -20.72 9.56 -0.89
N GLU A 262 -20.56 8.24 -1.01
CA GLU A 262 -21.50 7.40 -1.76
C GLU A 262 -22.88 7.37 -1.13
N LEU A 263 -22.97 7.23 0.19
CA LEU A 263 -24.25 7.27 0.91
C LEU A 263 -24.94 8.62 0.74
N LEU A 264 -24.22 9.73 0.89
CA LEU A 264 -24.76 11.07 0.68
C LEU A 264 -25.26 11.26 -0.75
N LEU A 265 -24.48 10.87 -1.75
CA LEU A 265 -24.88 10.95 -3.17
C LEU A 265 -26.09 10.06 -3.48
N GLY A 266 -26.08 8.81 -2.99
CA GLY A 266 -27.17 7.84 -3.21
C GLY A 266 -28.49 8.29 -2.60
N HIS A 267 -28.45 8.90 -1.42
CA HIS A 267 -29.62 9.47 -0.76
C HIS A 267 -29.92 10.93 -1.13
N LYS A 268 -29.13 11.52 -2.05
CA LYS A 268 -29.23 12.92 -2.46
C LYS A 268 -29.22 13.90 -1.28
N LYS A 269 -28.43 13.60 -0.25
CA LYS A 269 -28.23 14.44 0.93
C LYS A 269 -26.93 15.22 0.85
N THR A 270 -26.93 16.36 1.50
CA THR A 270 -25.78 17.25 1.66
C THR A 270 -25.27 17.27 3.11
N LEU A 271 -23.98 17.55 3.28
CA LEU A 271 -23.28 17.57 4.56
C LEU A 271 -22.57 18.91 4.77
N ALA A 272 -22.62 19.42 5.99
CA ALA A 272 -21.71 20.44 6.48
C ALA A 272 -21.13 20.07 7.85
N VAL A 273 -19.90 20.51 8.15
CA VAL A 273 -19.17 20.11 9.36
C VAL A 273 -18.73 21.29 10.22
N ALA A 274 -18.79 21.14 11.54
CA ALA A 274 -18.25 22.09 12.53
C ALA A 274 -17.14 21.43 13.35
N GLU A 275 -15.92 21.97 13.27
CA GLU A 275 -14.74 21.39 13.89
C GLU A 275 -14.17 22.32 14.98
N SER A 276 -13.78 21.74 16.11
CA SER A 276 -12.95 22.40 17.11
C SER A 276 -11.60 21.69 17.21
N CYS A 277 -11.49 20.61 18.00
CA CYS A 277 -10.21 19.97 18.30
C CYS A 277 -9.54 19.29 17.08
N THR A 278 -10.30 18.96 16.03
CA THR A 278 -9.78 18.37 14.79
C THR A 278 -9.22 19.40 13.82
N GLY A 279 -9.58 20.68 13.95
CA GLY A 279 -8.93 21.79 13.26
C GLY A 279 -8.99 21.74 11.73
N GLY A 280 -10.09 21.25 11.14
CA GLY A 280 -10.23 21.14 9.68
C GLY A 280 -9.81 19.79 9.11
N MET A 281 -9.37 18.85 9.97
CA MET A 281 -8.93 17.51 9.54
C MET A 281 -10.09 16.70 8.95
N LEU A 282 -11.32 16.84 9.48
CA LEU A 282 -12.47 16.15 8.93
C LEU A 282 -12.84 16.73 7.56
N ALA A 283 -12.94 18.05 7.45
CA ALA A 283 -13.20 18.73 6.19
C ALA A 283 -12.16 18.37 5.12
N SER A 284 -10.86 18.32 5.48
CA SER A 284 -9.77 17.92 4.59
C SER A 284 -9.96 16.52 3.98
N ARG A 285 -10.43 15.54 4.78
CA ARG A 285 -10.76 14.19 4.29
C ARG A 285 -11.99 14.15 3.41
N LEU A 286 -12.97 15.00 3.67
CA LEU A 286 -14.19 15.03 2.86
C LEU A 286 -13.89 15.63 1.47
N VAL A 287 -13.07 16.69 1.41
CA VAL A 287 -12.71 17.34 0.14
C VAL A 287 -11.74 16.52 -0.71
N SER A 288 -11.00 15.56 -0.12
CA SER A 288 -10.10 14.68 -0.89
C SER A 288 -10.86 13.73 -1.82
N VAL A 289 -12.16 13.52 -1.64
CA VAL A 289 -12.99 12.77 -2.59
C VAL A 289 -13.25 13.61 -3.84
N PRO A 290 -12.89 13.15 -5.05
CA PRO A 290 -13.21 13.84 -6.29
C PRO A 290 -14.73 14.08 -6.44
N GLY A 291 -15.11 15.33 -6.73
CA GLY A 291 -16.52 15.72 -6.85
C GLY A 291 -17.24 15.93 -5.52
N SER A 292 -16.50 16.09 -4.41
CA SER A 292 -17.02 16.42 -3.09
C SER A 292 -17.95 17.65 -3.06
N SER A 293 -17.73 18.63 -3.95
CA SER A 293 -18.59 19.81 -4.10
C SER A 293 -20.07 19.53 -4.40
N ARG A 294 -20.42 18.31 -4.83
CA ARG A 294 -21.82 17.91 -5.05
C ARG A 294 -22.60 17.61 -3.76
N TRP A 295 -21.90 17.32 -2.67
CA TRP A 295 -22.53 16.82 -1.43
C TRP A 295 -21.93 17.42 -0.16
N PHE A 296 -20.71 17.97 -0.19
CA PHE A 296 -20.09 18.68 0.93
C PHE A 296 -20.21 20.20 0.70
N LEU A 297 -21.04 20.86 1.50
CA LEU A 297 -21.39 22.27 1.34
C LEU A 297 -20.40 23.22 2.01
N GLU A 298 -20.09 22.96 3.28
CA GLU A 298 -19.25 23.85 4.08
C GLU A 298 -18.57 23.11 5.24
N GLY A 299 -17.38 23.57 5.63
CA GLY A 299 -16.75 23.24 6.90
C GLY A 299 -16.41 24.51 7.69
N CYS A 300 -16.74 24.55 8.98
CA CYS A 300 -16.44 25.67 9.86
C CYS A 300 -15.52 25.23 11.01
N VAL A 301 -14.32 25.81 11.10
CA VAL A 301 -13.43 25.59 12.24
C VAL A 301 -13.70 26.64 13.32
N THR A 302 -14.53 26.29 14.29
CA THR A 302 -14.90 27.17 15.42
C THR A 302 -14.04 26.89 16.65
N TYR A 303 -12.74 27.19 16.55
CA TYR A 303 -11.77 26.86 17.59
C TYR A 303 -12.02 27.61 18.91
N ALA A 304 -12.43 28.89 18.83
CA ALA A 304 -12.78 29.73 19.98
C ALA A 304 -14.27 29.63 20.37
N ASN A 305 -14.58 29.86 21.65
CA ASN A 305 -15.97 29.90 22.14
C ASN A 305 -16.81 30.99 21.46
N ASP A 306 -16.24 32.18 21.27
CA ASP A 306 -16.87 33.26 20.50
C ASP A 306 -17.20 32.82 19.06
N ALA A 307 -16.31 32.08 18.40
CA ALA A 307 -16.59 31.56 17.07
C ALA A 307 -17.75 30.56 17.08
N LYS A 308 -17.84 29.68 18.08
CA LYS A 308 -18.98 28.76 18.25
C LYS A 308 -20.30 29.52 18.40
N ALA A 309 -20.33 30.55 19.24
CA ALA A 309 -21.51 31.37 19.46
C ALA A 309 -21.90 32.16 18.20
N ARG A 310 -20.97 32.94 17.62
CA ARG A 310 -21.27 33.82 16.47
C ARG A 310 -21.58 33.07 15.18
N ARG A 311 -20.87 31.97 14.89
CA ARG A 311 -20.99 31.27 13.60
C ARG A 311 -22.06 30.20 13.60
N LEU A 312 -22.25 29.52 14.73
CA LEU A 312 -23.13 28.35 14.82
C LEU A 312 -24.35 28.61 15.72
N GLY A 313 -24.37 29.73 16.46
CA GLY A 313 -25.45 30.03 17.40
C GLY A 313 -25.42 29.14 18.65
N VAL A 314 -24.24 28.67 19.04
CA VAL A 314 -24.07 27.97 20.33
C VAL A 314 -24.38 28.96 21.46
N SER A 315 -25.23 28.58 22.39
CA SER A 315 -25.68 29.43 23.49
C SER A 315 -24.51 29.79 24.43
N THR A 316 -24.45 31.05 24.82
CA THR A 316 -23.50 31.50 25.86
C THR A 316 -23.75 30.81 27.19
N ASP A 317 -25.00 30.46 27.49
CA ASP A 317 -25.37 29.76 28.72
C ASP A 317 -24.87 28.31 28.69
N THR A 318 -24.97 27.63 27.54
CA THR A 318 -24.41 26.28 27.34
C THR A 318 -22.88 26.30 27.48
N LEU A 319 -22.21 27.29 26.89
CA LEU A 319 -20.76 27.44 27.01
C LEU A 319 -20.32 27.76 28.44
N ALA A 320 -21.09 28.54 29.20
CA ALA A 320 -20.78 28.88 30.59
C ALA A 320 -21.06 27.72 31.56
N SER A 321 -22.19 27.02 31.40
CA SER A 321 -22.64 25.97 32.33
C SER A 321 -22.05 24.60 32.02
N CYS A 322 -22.03 24.19 30.75
CA CYS A 322 -21.55 22.87 30.32
C CYS A 322 -20.09 22.91 29.84
N GLY A 323 -19.61 24.07 29.39
CA GLY A 323 -18.30 24.24 28.77
C GLY A 323 -18.25 23.79 27.31
N ALA A 324 -17.21 24.25 26.59
CA ALA A 324 -17.03 23.98 25.15
C ALA A 324 -16.84 22.50 24.79
N VAL A 325 -16.43 21.68 25.76
CA VAL A 325 -16.27 20.23 25.64
C VAL A 325 -17.38 19.57 26.45
N SER A 326 -18.53 19.41 25.81
CA SER A 326 -19.74 18.81 26.34
C SER A 326 -20.63 18.32 25.19
N GLY A 327 -21.54 17.39 25.49
CA GLY A 327 -22.50 16.90 24.50
C GLY A 327 -23.46 18.00 24.02
N GLN A 328 -23.86 18.90 24.91
CA GLN A 328 -24.73 20.04 24.63
C GLN A 328 -24.08 20.98 23.62
N THR A 329 -22.82 21.38 23.86
CA THR A 329 -22.08 22.21 22.90
C THR A 329 -21.93 21.50 21.56
N ALA A 330 -21.60 20.20 21.54
CA ALA A 330 -21.44 19.45 20.30
C ALA A 330 -22.75 19.43 19.48
N LEU A 331 -23.89 19.19 20.13
CA LEU A 331 -25.20 19.17 19.48
C LEU A 331 -25.61 20.54 18.96
N GLU A 332 -25.40 21.61 19.73
CA GLU A 332 -25.65 22.98 19.27
C GLU A 332 -24.76 23.36 18.08
N MET A 333 -23.49 22.92 18.07
CA MET A 333 -22.61 23.08 16.91
C MET A 333 -23.16 22.35 15.67
N ALA A 334 -23.61 21.10 15.81
CA ALA A 334 -24.16 20.31 14.70
C ALA A 334 -25.46 20.92 14.13
N ARG A 335 -26.38 21.33 15.02
CA ARG A 335 -27.60 22.07 14.64
C ARG A 335 -27.27 23.39 13.95
N GLY A 336 -26.30 24.11 14.51
CA GLY A 336 -25.83 25.38 14.01
C GLY A 336 -25.32 25.30 12.58
N ILE A 337 -24.35 24.41 12.33
CA ILE A 337 -23.74 24.28 11.00
C ILE A 337 -24.75 23.81 9.97
N ARG A 338 -25.64 22.88 10.33
CA ARG A 338 -26.75 22.45 9.46
C ARG A 338 -27.62 23.65 9.06
N ARG A 339 -28.07 24.43 10.04
CA ARG A 339 -28.94 25.59 9.82
C ARG A 339 -28.27 26.68 8.97
N THR A 340 -27.01 27.01 9.25
CA THR A 340 -26.33 28.13 8.56
C THR A 340 -25.86 27.78 7.16
N SER A 341 -25.53 26.51 6.90
CA SER A 341 -25.12 26.05 5.57
C SER A 341 -26.30 25.66 4.67
N GLY A 342 -27.46 25.34 5.25
CA GLY A 342 -28.59 24.77 4.53
C GLY A 342 -28.40 23.28 4.19
N ALA A 343 -27.39 22.61 4.75
CA ALA A 343 -27.15 21.19 4.51
C ALA A 343 -28.23 20.30 5.15
N ASP A 344 -28.43 19.10 4.60
CA ASP A 344 -29.34 18.10 5.15
C ASP A 344 -28.83 17.51 6.47
N VAL A 345 -27.51 17.40 6.60
CA VAL A 345 -26.79 16.83 7.74
C VAL A 345 -25.76 17.83 8.26
N GLY A 346 -25.78 18.10 9.56
CA GLY A 346 -24.71 18.79 10.29
C GLY A 346 -23.95 17.82 11.18
N LEU A 347 -22.63 17.84 11.11
CA LEU A 347 -21.77 16.98 11.93
C LEU A 347 -20.74 17.83 12.67
N ALA A 348 -20.58 17.63 13.97
CA ALA A 348 -19.73 18.46 14.81
C ALA A 348 -18.79 17.66 15.70
N ILE A 349 -17.61 18.21 15.94
CA ILE A 349 -16.59 17.64 16.83
C ILE A 349 -16.04 18.71 17.78
N THR A 350 -16.13 18.45 19.09
CA THR A 350 -15.46 19.24 20.13
C THR A 350 -14.78 18.33 21.16
N GLY A 351 -13.64 18.73 21.71
CA GLY A 351 -12.87 17.85 22.58
C GLY A 351 -11.53 18.40 23.01
N ILE A 352 -10.78 17.59 23.77
CA ILE A 352 -9.47 17.93 24.32
C ILE A 352 -8.44 17.00 23.69
N ALA A 353 -7.72 17.47 22.67
CA ALA A 353 -6.72 16.65 21.99
C ALA A 353 -5.37 16.58 22.73
N GLY A 354 -5.14 17.42 23.75
CA GLY A 354 -3.87 17.44 24.49
C GLY A 354 -2.69 18.10 23.73
N PRO A 355 -1.49 18.09 24.31
CA PRO A 355 -1.16 17.47 25.61
C PRO A 355 -1.76 18.21 26.81
N ASP A 356 -2.10 19.49 26.66
CA ASP A 356 -2.69 20.32 27.72
C ASP A 356 -4.22 20.45 27.60
N GLY A 357 -4.83 21.11 28.58
CA GLY A 357 -6.25 21.49 28.57
C GLY A 357 -7.21 20.46 29.17
N GLY A 358 -6.69 19.34 29.69
CA GLY A 358 -7.47 18.36 30.44
C GLY A 358 -7.60 18.70 31.93
N THR A 359 -8.69 18.25 32.54
CA THR A 359 -8.90 18.20 34.00
C THR A 359 -9.21 16.76 34.42
N PRO A 360 -9.24 16.41 35.73
CA PRO A 360 -9.67 15.08 36.17
C PRO A 360 -11.06 14.67 35.65
N GLU A 361 -12.01 15.61 35.58
CA GLU A 361 -13.38 15.39 35.11
C GLU A 361 -13.44 15.35 33.57
N LYS A 362 -12.62 16.19 32.91
CA LYS A 362 -12.55 16.31 31.45
C LYS A 362 -11.11 16.05 30.98
N PRO A 363 -10.65 14.80 30.96
CA PRO A 363 -9.26 14.49 30.66
C PRO A 363 -8.93 14.74 29.19
N VAL A 364 -7.63 14.83 28.90
CA VAL A 364 -7.12 14.73 27.52
C VAL A 364 -7.63 13.43 26.90
N GLY A 365 -8.10 13.53 25.65
CA GLY A 365 -8.75 12.43 24.94
C GLY A 365 -10.27 12.44 25.01
N LEU A 366 -10.88 13.25 25.89
CA LEU A 366 -12.34 13.44 25.89
C LEU A 366 -12.78 14.21 24.64
N VAL A 367 -13.65 13.58 23.85
CA VAL A 367 -14.21 14.15 22.62
C VAL A 367 -15.71 13.86 22.56
N TYR A 368 -16.48 14.86 22.18
CA TYR A 368 -17.89 14.74 21.82
C TYR A 368 -18.05 14.91 20.32
N ILE A 369 -18.82 14.00 19.73
CA ILE A 369 -19.21 14.04 18.33
C ILE A 369 -20.73 14.12 18.30
N ALA A 370 -21.28 15.01 17.47
CA ALA A 370 -22.72 15.14 17.31
C ALA A 370 -23.11 15.18 15.84
N LEU A 371 -24.29 14.64 15.55
CA LEU A 371 -24.93 14.65 14.24
C LEU A 371 -26.35 15.19 14.39
N ALA A 372 -26.74 16.07 13.47
CA ALA A 372 -28.11 16.56 13.33
C ALA A 372 -28.57 16.36 11.88
N SER A 373 -29.67 15.63 11.66
CA SER A 373 -30.29 15.45 10.33
C SER A 373 -31.80 15.37 10.46
N GLY A 374 -32.51 16.39 9.96
CA GLY A 374 -33.97 16.48 10.16
C GLY A 374 -34.33 16.56 11.65
N GLU A 375 -35.13 15.62 12.12
CA GLU A 375 -35.50 15.43 13.54
C GLU A 375 -34.53 14.49 14.28
N VAL A 376 -33.62 13.81 13.56
CA VAL A 376 -32.67 12.89 14.16
C VAL A 376 -31.47 13.64 14.69
N GLU A 377 -31.20 13.47 15.97
CA GLU A 377 -30.07 14.06 16.67
C GLU A 377 -29.35 13.02 17.50
N GLN A 378 -28.03 12.98 17.38
CA GLN A 378 -27.19 12.01 18.07
C GLN A 378 -25.97 12.72 18.66
N VAL A 379 -25.57 12.28 19.84
CA VAL A 379 -24.36 12.73 20.51
C VAL A 379 -23.64 11.51 21.07
N THR A 380 -22.33 11.44 20.90
CA THR A 380 -21.50 10.39 21.49
C THR A 380 -20.33 11.00 22.21
N GLU A 381 -20.15 10.60 23.47
CA GLU A 381 -18.93 10.85 24.25
C GLU A 381 -17.91 9.74 23.96
N LEU A 382 -16.68 10.13 23.66
CA LEU A 382 -15.57 9.23 23.40
C LEU A 382 -14.37 9.63 24.25
N ARG A 383 -13.64 8.64 24.75
CA ARG A 383 -12.43 8.81 25.55
C ARG A 383 -11.28 8.08 24.88
N PHE A 384 -10.44 8.85 24.20
CA PHE A 384 -9.29 8.34 23.48
C PHE A 384 -8.01 8.38 24.32
N THR A 385 -7.05 7.52 23.97
CA THR A 385 -5.70 7.52 24.56
C THR A 385 -4.66 7.79 23.47
N GLY A 386 -3.47 8.24 23.90
CA GLY A 386 -2.34 8.53 23.02
C GLY A 386 -2.16 10.02 22.71
N GLY A 387 -1.28 10.30 21.74
CA GLY A 387 -0.90 11.67 21.40
C GLY A 387 -1.98 12.46 20.64
N ARG A 388 -1.78 13.78 20.54
CA ARG A 388 -2.70 14.75 19.94
C ARG A 388 -3.21 14.33 18.56
N GLU A 389 -2.31 13.95 17.65
CA GLU A 389 -2.70 13.54 16.29
C GLU A 389 -3.53 12.26 16.27
N ARG A 390 -3.22 11.28 17.12
CA ARG A 390 -4.00 10.06 17.25
C ARG A 390 -5.43 10.35 17.73
N ILE A 391 -5.58 11.25 18.70
CA ILE A 391 -6.90 11.67 19.21
C ILE A 391 -7.70 12.37 18.11
N ARG A 392 -7.09 13.33 17.39
CA ARG A 392 -7.73 14.05 16.28
C ARG A 392 -8.18 13.11 15.16
N ASN A 393 -7.31 12.19 14.76
CA ASN A 393 -7.62 11.18 13.75
C ASN A 393 -8.78 10.26 14.20
N SER A 394 -8.72 9.77 15.44
CA SER A 394 -9.77 8.90 15.99
C SER A 394 -11.12 9.61 16.07
N ALA A 395 -11.14 10.89 16.42
CA ALA A 395 -12.34 11.72 16.40
C ALA A 395 -12.93 11.84 14.98
N CYS A 396 -12.09 12.08 13.96
CA CYS A 396 -12.55 12.15 12.56
C CYS A 396 -13.13 10.81 12.09
N LEU A 397 -12.47 9.69 12.39
CA LEU A 397 -12.97 8.37 11.98
C LEU A 397 -14.31 8.03 12.65
N ASN A 398 -14.47 8.33 13.95
CA ASN A 398 -15.74 8.11 14.64
C ASN A 398 -16.86 9.02 14.13
N ALA A 399 -16.55 10.26 13.73
CA ALA A 399 -17.51 11.17 13.11
C ALA A 399 -17.99 10.65 11.76
N LEU A 400 -17.08 10.14 10.93
CA LEU A 400 -17.43 9.50 9.67
C LEU A 400 -18.24 8.22 9.87
N ASP A 401 -17.90 7.38 10.85
CA ASP A 401 -18.67 6.17 11.13
C ASP A 401 -20.07 6.49 11.69
N MET A 402 -20.21 7.52 12.53
CA MET A 402 -21.51 8.02 12.98
C MET A 402 -22.37 8.48 11.80
N LEU A 403 -21.79 9.25 10.87
CA LEU A 403 -22.46 9.69 9.65
C LEU A 403 -22.89 8.49 8.79
N ARG A 404 -21.97 7.55 8.54
CA ARG A 404 -22.24 6.35 7.75
C ARG A 404 -23.41 5.54 8.31
N ARG A 405 -23.51 5.40 9.63
CA ARG A 405 -24.57 4.64 10.31
C ARG A 405 -25.92 5.38 10.40
N SER A 406 -25.97 6.64 9.98
CA SER A 406 -27.21 7.44 9.99
C SER A 406 -28.07 7.24 8.73
N PHE A 407 -27.57 6.48 7.76
CA PHE A 407 -28.27 5.98 6.59
C PHE A 407 -28.62 4.51 6.80
#